data_AF-A0A821B5F7-F1
#
_entry.id   AF-A0A821B5F7-F1
#
_cell.length_a   1.000
_cell.length_b   1.000
_cell.length_c   1.000
_cell.angle_alpha   90.00
_cell.angle_beta   90.00
_cell.angle_gamma   90.00
#
_symmetry.space_group_name_H-M   'P 1'
#
loop_
_entity.id
_entity.type
_entity.pdbx_description
1 polymer ?
#
loop_
_entity_poly.entity_id
_entity_poly.type
_entity_poly.pdbx_seq_one_letter_code
_entity_poly.pdbx_strand_id
1 'polypeptide(L)'
;MYGAMMKGYVDNNLPEKAIDLFNEVENPDDVHMLLLFNSCAHLKTKEALDLVKKISKQIPKSFYSNPRLLTSLLDALLKCGDVAHAEALFYSSKEIVLPIY
;
A
#
# COMPACT_ATOMS: atom_id res chain seq x y z
N MET A 1 11.62 -11.34 9.43
CA MET A 1 12.92 -10.68 9.19
C MET A 1 12.83 -9.65 8.07
N TYR A 2 12.22 -9.97 6.93
CA TYR A 2 12.03 -9.05 5.80
C TYR A 2 11.32 -7.73 6.15
N GLY A 3 10.19 -7.75 6.87
CA GLY A 3 9.51 -6.52 7.28
C GLY A 3 10.37 -5.52 8.07
N ALA A 4 11.26 -5.97 8.96
CA ALA A 4 12.15 -5.08 9.69
C ALA A 4 13.21 -4.43 8.77
N MET A 5 13.75 -5.19 7.83
CA MET A 5 14.71 -4.69 6.83
C MET A 5 14.04 -3.72 5.85
N MET A 6 12.85 -4.06 5.36
CA MET A 6 12.04 -3.17 4.53
C MET A 6 11.75 -1.85 5.26
N LYS A 7 11.34 -1.90 6.53
CA LYS A 7 11.12 -0.70 7.33
C LYS A 7 12.39 0.14 7.45
N GLY A 8 13.53 -0.51 7.70
CA GLY A 8 14.84 0.16 7.71
C GLY A 8 15.14 0.88 6.40
N TYR A 9 14.88 0.26 5.25
CA TYR A 9 15.04 0.91 3.95
C TYR A 9 14.10 2.10 3.75
N VAL A 10 12.81 1.96 4.10
CA VAL A 10 11.83 3.06 4.03
C VAL A 10 12.25 4.24 4.91
N ASP A 11 12.61 3.98 6.16
CA ASP A 11 13.00 5.01 7.13
C ASP A 11 14.30 5.73 6.74
N ASN A 12 15.15 5.09 5.93
CA ASN A 12 16.42 5.66 5.44
C ASN A 12 16.33 6.20 4.00
N ASN A 13 15.12 6.47 3.48
CA ASN A 13 14.90 7.01 2.13
C ASN A 13 15.49 6.13 1.01
N LEU A 14 15.41 4.81 1.18
CA LEU A 14 15.79 3.82 0.16
C LEU A 14 14.58 2.98 -0.28
N PRO A 15 13.48 3.59 -0.73
CA PRO A 15 12.23 2.88 -1.03
C PRO A 15 12.38 1.82 -2.14
N GLU A 16 13.30 2.00 -3.08
CA GLU A 16 13.58 1.01 -4.14
C GLU A 16 14.09 -0.30 -3.54
N LYS A 17 15.01 -0.24 -2.57
CA LYS A 17 15.52 -1.45 -1.89
C LYS A 17 14.44 -2.14 -1.07
N ALA A 18 13.50 -1.38 -0.50
CA ALA A 18 12.35 -1.95 0.19
C ALA A 18 11.44 -2.71 -0.78
N ILE A 19 11.23 -2.20 -1.99
CA ILE A 19 10.45 -2.85 -3.05
C ILE A 19 11.17 -4.09 -3.58
N ASP A 20 12.48 -4.00 -3.83
CA ASP A 20 13.28 -5.16 -4.25
C ASP A 20 13.17 -6.29 -3.24
N LEU A 21 13.33 -5.97 -1.95
CA LEU A 21 13.20 -6.94 -0.87
C LEU A 21 11.77 -7.49 -0.75
N PHE A 22 10.73 -6.68 -1.01
CA PHE A 22 9.34 -7.16 -1.03
C PHE A 22 9.15 -8.26 -2.08
N ASN A 23 9.79 -8.15 -3.24
CA ASN A 23 9.67 -9.14 -4.31
C ASN A 23 10.27 -10.50 -3.95
N GLU A 24 11.12 -10.57 -2.93
CA GLU A 24 11.69 -11.80 -2.40
C GLU A 24 10.80 -12.47 -1.33
N VAL A 25 9.75 -11.78 -0.88
CA VAL A 25 8.85 -12.30 0.17
C VAL A 25 7.82 -13.23 -0.44
N GLU A 26 7.93 -14.52 -0.13
CA GLU A 26 6.86 -15.48 -0.38
C GLU A 26 5.73 -15.29 0.65
N ASN A 27 4.50 -15.10 0.17
CA ASN A 27 3.30 -14.88 0.98
C ASN A 27 3.39 -13.65 1.91
N PRO A 28 3.48 -12.43 1.34
CA PRO A 28 3.52 -11.18 2.12
C PRO A 28 2.29 -11.02 3.04
N ASP A 29 2.56 -10.64 4.30
CA ASP A 29 1.53 -10.26 5.28
C ASP A 29 1.20 -8.76 5.23
N ASP A 30 0.29 -8.33 6.13
CA ASP A 30 -0.10 -6.94 6.34
C ASP A 30 1.10 -5.99 6.48
N VAL A 31 2.13 -6.36 7.25
CA VAL A 31 3.30 -5.49 7.48
C VAL A 31 4.09 -5.30 6.18
N HIS A 32 4.27 -6.35 5.39
CA HIS A 32 4.96 -6.25 4.11
C HIS A 32 4.19 -5.36 3.12
N MET A 33 2.86 -5.52 3.04
CA MET A 33 2.01 -4.68 2.18
C MET A 33 2.01 -3.21 2.60
N LEU A 34 1.94 -2.94 3.91
CA LEU A 34 2.04 -1.59 4.47
C LEU A 34 3.34 -0.90 4.00
N LEU A 35 4.46 -1.59 4.16
CA LEU A 35 5.78 -1.06 3.83
C LEU A 35 5.97 -0.90 2.31
N LEU A 36 5.42 -1.82 1.51
CA LEU A 36 5.39 -1.66 0.06
C LEU A 36 4.66 -0.38 -0.35
N PHE A 37 3.43 -0.17 0.15
CA PHE A 37 2.65 1.02 -0.22
C PHE A 37 3.33 2.31 0.23
N ASN A 38 3.90 2.36 1.44
CA ASN A 38 4.69 3.50 1.89
C ASN A 38 5.91 3.77 0.97
N SER A 39 6.58 2.71 0.51
CA SER A 39 7.71 2.82 -0.42
C SER A 39 7.27 3.43 -1.76
N CYS A 40 6.15 2.94 -2.32
CA CYS A 40 5.58 3.50 -3.55
C CYS A 40 5.19 4.98 -3.38
N ALA A 41 4.57 5.31 -2.25
CA ALA A 41 4.19 6.68 -1.89
C ALA A 41 5.40 7.62 -1.79
N HIS A 42 6.56 7.10 -1.37
CA HIS A 42 7.81 7.87 -1.33
C HIS A 42 8.38 8.12 -2.73
N LEU A 43 8.29 7.13 -3.63
CA LEU A 43 8.80 7.24 -5.01
C LEU A 43 8.03 8.22 -5.88
N LYS A 44 6.68 8.22 -5.79
CA LYS A 44 5.80 9.11 -6.56
C LYS A 44 5.98 8.99 -8.09
N THR A 45 6.33 7.81 -8.56
CA THR A 45 6.51 7.54 -10.00
C THR A 45 5.34 6.76 -10.58
N LYS A 46 5.28 6.70 -11.92
CA LYS A 46 4.27 5.92 -12.63
C LYS A 46 4.46 4.41 -12.41
N GLU A 47 5.70 3.95 -12.35
CA GLU A 47 6.06 2.56 -12.09
C GLU A 47 5.58 2.14 -10.69
N ALA A 48 5.74 3.02 -9.70
CA ALA A 48 5.21 2.81 -8.36
C ALA A 48 3.67 2.73 -8.36
N LEU A 49 2.99 3.58 -9.13
CA LEU A 49 1.53 3.51 -9.29
C LEU A 49 1.07 2.18 -9.91
N ASP A 50 1.74 1.74 -10.98
CA ASP A 50 1.41 0.51 -11.67
C ASP A 50 1.59 -0.70 -10.75
N LEU A 51 2.63 -0.68 -9.90
CA LEU A 51 2.84 -1.69 -8.86
C LEU A 51 1.73 -1.66 -7.79
N VAL A 52 1.37 -0.50 -7.27
CA VAL A 52 0.27 -0.35 -6.29
C VAL A 52 -1.02 -0.93 -6.84
N LYS A 53 -1.37 -0.62 -8.09
CA LYS A 53 -2.57 -1.14 -8.78
C LYS A 53 -2.51 -2.64 -9.02
N LYS A 54 -1.34 -3.16 -9.37
CA LYS A 54 -1.14 -4.60 -9.58
C LYS A 54 -1.35 -5.37 -8.27
N ILE A 55 -0.80 -4.88 -7.17
CA ILE A 55 -0.88 -5.52 -5.86
C ILE A 55 -2.27 -5.38 -5.24
N SER A 56 -2.92 -4.21 -5.36
CA SER A 56 -4.27 -4.01 -4.82
C SER A 56 -5.33 -4.95 -5.39
N LYS A 57 -5.12 -5.45 -6.62
CA LYS A 57 -5.98 -6.48 -7.24
C LYS A 57 -5.76 -7.89 -6.69
N GLN A 58 -4.64 -8.13 -6.00
CA GLN A 58 -4.24 -9.45 -5.49
C GLN A 58 -4.42 -9.58 -3.98
N ILE A 59 -4.59 -8.47 -3.26
CA ILE A 59 -4.78 -8.52 -1.80
C ILE A 59 -6.17 -9.03 -1.41
N PRO A 60 -6.29 -9.86 -0.36
CA PRO A 60 -7.58 -10.32 0.16
C PRO A 60 -8.50 -9.17 0.58
N LYS A 61 -9.82 -9.37 0.50
CA LYS A 61 -10.80 -8.36 0.94
C LYS A 61 -10.63 -7.93 2.41
N SER A 62 -10.15 -8.83 3.27
CA SER A 62 -9.86 -8.54 4.68
C SER A 62 -8.80 -7.44 4.88
N PHE A 63 -7.90 -7.22 3.91
CA PHE A 63 -6.90 -6.16 3.98
C PHE A 63 -7.53 -4.77 4.02
N TYR A 64 -8.65 -4.59 3.31
CA TYR A 64 -9.37 -3.33 3.25
C TYR A 64 -10.07 -2.99 4.59
N SER A 65 -10.26 -3.98 5.47
CA SER A 65 -10.77 -3.76 6.83
C SER A 65 -9.70 -3.27 7.80
N ASN A 66 -8.40 -3.35 7.45
CA ASN A 66 -7.31 -2.84 8.28
C ASN A 66 -7.07 -1.35 7.98
N PRO A 67 -7.38 -0.42 8.90
CA PRO A 67 -7.30 1.02 8.63
C PRO A 67 -5.91 1.49 8.26
N ARG A 68 -4.86 0.85 8.80
CA ARG A 68 -3.47 1.22 8.50
C ARG A 68 -3.10 0.89 7.05
N LEU A 69 -3.53 -0.28 6.56
CA LEU A 69 -3.29 -0.71 5.18
C LEU A 69 -4.11 0.08 4.18
N LEU A 70 -5.38 0.31 4.51
CA LEU A 70 -6.24 1.15 3.69
C LEU A 70 -5.64 2.56 3.56
N THR A 71 -5.18 3.16 4.67
CA THR A 71 -4.58 4.49 4.66
C THR A 71 -3.29 4.53 3.85
N SER A 72 -2.42 3.53 3.96
CA SER A 72 -1.18 3.51 3.17
C SER A 72 -1.43 3.29 1.68
N LEU A 73 -2.42 2.46 1.32
CA LEU A 73 -2.86 2.28 -0.07
C LEU A 73 -3.42 3.60 -0.64
N LEU A 74 -4.26 4.31 0.12
CA LEU A 74 -4.77 5.62 -0.26
C LEU A 74 -3.64 6.65 -0.46
N ASP A 75 -2.70 6.74 0.49
CA ASP A 75 -1.55 7.64 0.41
C ASP A 75 -0.69 7.35 -0.83
N ALA A 76 -0.44 6.07 -1.13
CA ALA A 76 0.32 5.65 -2.31
C ALA A 76 -0.41 6.02 -3.62
N LEU A 77 -1.71 5.76 -3.72
CA LEU A 77 -2.51 6.15 -4.89
C LEU A 77 -2.48 7.66 -5.11
N LEU A 78 -2.69 8.45 -4.04
CA LEU A 78 -2.68 9.92 -4.11
C LEU A 78 -1.31 10.46 -4.53
N LYS A 79 -0.24 10.04 -3.86
CA LYS A 79 1.11 10.55 -4.11
C LYS A 79 1.70 10.11 -5.44
N CYS A 80 1.28 8.96 -5.97
CA CYS A 80 1.65 8.55 -7.33
C CYS A 80 0.70 9.07 -8.41
N GLY A 81 -0.34 9.84 -8.05
CA GLY A 81 -1.15 10.62 -8.98
C GLY A 81 -2.50 10.02 -9.40
N ASP A 82 -2.95 8.92 -8.79
CA ASP A 82 -4.27 8.34 -9.07
C ASP A 82 -5.31 8.72 -8.02
N VAL A 83 -5.68 10.00 -8.08
CA VAL A 83 -6.65 10.60 -7.16
C VAL A 83 -8.03 9.98 -7.31
N ALA A 84 -8.45 9.63 -8.54
CA ALA A 84 -9.77 9.07 -8.80
C ALA A 84 -9.96 7.70 -8.14
N HIS A 85 -8.97 6.80 -8.22
CA HIS A 85 -9.03 5.52 -7.52
C HIS A 85 -8.95 5.68 -6.01
N ALA A 86 -8.13 6.62 -5.51
CA ALA A 86 -8.06 6.91 -4.08
C ALA A 86 -9.42 7.40 -3.54
N GLU A 87 -10.07 8.30 -4.26
CA GLU A 87 -11.39 8.82 -3.91
C GLU A 87 -12.45 7.71 -3.88
N ALA A 88 -12.53 6.91 -4.94
CA ALA A 88 -13.47 5.79 -5.01
C ALA A 88 -13.26 4.80 -3.84
N LEU A 89 -12.01 4.49 -3.52
CA LEU A 89 -11.66 3.59 -2.41
C LEU A 89 -12.05 4.20 -1.05
N PHE A 90 -11.83 5.50 -0.86
CA PHE A 90 -12.19 6.20 0.38
C PHE A 90 -13.70 6.15 0.63
N TYR A 91 -14.53 6.42 -0.38
CA TYR A 91 -15.98 6.33 -0.24
C TYR A 91 -16.48 4.90 -0.01
N SER A 92 -15.93 3.92 -0.73
CA SER A 92 -16.25 2.50 -0.49
C SER A 92 -15.88 2.06 0.94
N SER A 93 -14.80 2.60 1.52
CA SER A 93 -14.42 2.28 2.90
C SER A 93 -15.37 2.86 3.95
N LYS A 94 -16.04 3.98 3.66
CA LYS A 94 -17.04 4.59 4.56
C LYS A 94 -18.31 3.76 4.67
N GLU A 95 -18.68 3.01 3.62
CA GLU A 95 -19.78 2.06 3.65
C GLU A 95 -19.49 0.85 4.58
N ILE A 96 -18.22 0.57 4.88
CA ILE A 96 -17.81 -0.52 5.78
C ILE A 96 -17.83 -0.07 7.26
N VAL A 97 -17.58 1.21 7.56
CA VAL A 97 -17.50 1.75 8.93
C VAL A 97 -18.87 2.21 9.47
N LEU A 98 -19.82 2.49 8.58
CA LEU A 98 -21.18 2.82 8.94
C LEU A 98 -22.11 1.77 8.34
N PRO A 99 -22.29 0.59 8.99
CA PRO A 99 -23.53 -0.12 8.77
C PRO A 99 -24.63 0.86 9.17
N ILE A 100 -25.37 1.23 8.14
CA ILE A 100 -26.64 1.95 8.12
C ILE A 100 -27.39 1.74 9.45
N TYR A 101 -27.88 2.85 10.01
CA TYR A 101 -28.88 2.93 11.09
C TYR A 101 -29.84 1.75 11.15
#